data_AF-A0A935LLP7-F1
#
_entry.id   AF-A0A935LLP7-F1
#
_cell.length_a   1.000
_cell.length_b   1.000
_cell.length_c   1.000
_cell.angle_alpha   90.00
_cell.angle_beta   90.00
_cell.angle_gamma   90.00
#
_symmetry.space_group_name_H-M   'P 1'
#
loop_
_entity.id
_entity.type
_entity.pdbx_description
1 polymer ?
#
loop_
_entity_poly.entity_id
_entity_poly.type
_entity_poly.pdbx_seq_one_letter_code
_entity_poly.pdbx_strand_id
1 'polypeptide(L)'
;MKWLNTQVNLYSNGQDVHGKVRTLQDILFSDFCENISDIVALRDLNHDAPDYQHQKRTIKNRLQMHTVAALLTSRAKNVQDRIKSQTGLTQIDIDKVEAQGYDVEEMKRFLFSFSFTCFVSKSCSGDGVFAIIAIDAGDNLKEAMKHLSEVLQKAGIFIDTSKGGNYTDCRFVSYDANMLYREDAEPLKIRRNKPVKNKAVYNTNFKTNGNNAP
;
A
#
# COMPACT_ATOMS: atom_id res chain seq x y z
N MET A 1 0.59 -5.76 -16.25
CA MET A 1 1.61 -6.28 -15.29
C MET A 1 1.08 -7.61 -14.75
N LYS A 2 1.87 -8.70 -14.74
CA LYS A 2 1.39 -10.00 -14.21
C LYS A 2 1.52 -10.08 -12.68
N TRP A 3 0.82 -9.21 -11.97
CA TRP A 3 1.05 -8.99 -10.53
C TRP A 3 0.68 -10.20 -9.63
N LEU A 4 -0.24 -11.06 -10.09
CA LEU A 4 -0.63 -12.28 -9.39
C LEU A 4 0.55 -13.25 -9.19
N ASN A 5 1.43 -13.36 -10.18
CA ASN A 5 2.60 -14.23 -10.15
C ASN A 5 3.80 -13.60 -9.41
N THR A 6 3.66 -12.37 -8.93
CA THR A 6 4.72 -11.68 -8.21
C THR A 6 5.02 -12.41 -6.90
N GLN A 7 6.30 -12.72 -6.70
CA GLN A 7 6.78 -13.35 -5.47
C GLN A 7 6.97 -12.32 -4.36
N VAL A 8 6.48 -12.66 -3.18
CA VAL A 8 6.64 -11.90 -1.93
C VAL A 8 6.88 -12.88 -0.77
N ASN A 9 7.18 -12.37 0.41
CA ASN A 9 7.29 -13.20 1.60
C ASN A 9 5.92 -13.33 2.27
N LEU A 10 5.56 -14.56 2.63
CA LEU A 10 4.50 -14.91 3.57
C LEU A 10 5.14 -15.31 4.90
N TYR A 11 4.88 -14.56 5.95
CA TYR A 11 5.35 -14.78 7.31
C TYR A 11 4.28 -15.53 8.10
N SER A 12 4.72 -16.46 8.94
CA SER A 12 3.84 -17.20 9.83
C SER A 12 3.09 -16.28 10.81
N ASN A 13 3.72 -15.19 11.25
CA ASN A 13 3.09 -14.17 12.09
C ASN A 13 3.90 -12.85 12.20
N GLY A 14 3.48 -11.98 13.13
CA GLY A 14 4.12 -10.73 13.54
C GLY A 14 5.62 -10.78 13.83
N GLN A 15 6.09 -11.89 14.39
CA GLN A 15 7.44 -12.07 14.92
C GLN A 15 8.39 -12.77 13.93
N ASP A 16 7.85 -13.48 12.95
CA ASP A 16 8.64 -14.17 11.93
C ASP A 16 9.30 -13.17 10.98
N VAL A 17 10.63 -13.14 10.96
CA VAL A 17 11.39 -12.17 10.16
C VAL A 17 11.89 -12.71 8.81
N HIS A 18 11.72 -13.99 8.52
CA HIS A 18 12.22 -14.60 7.28
C HIS A 18 11.09 -14.93 6.31
N GLY A 19 10.02 -15.56 6.80
CA GLY A 19 8.90 -16.01 5.99
C GLY A 19 9.28 -17.04 4.92
N LYS A 20 8.27 -17.53 4.22
CA LYS A 20 8.40 -18.37 3.01
C LYS A 20 8.09 -17.54 1.76
N VAL A 21 8.72 -17.86 0.64
CA VAL A 21 8.41 -17.20 -0.65
C VAL A 21 7.12 -17.80 -1.21
N ARG A 22 6.16 -16.94 -1.57
CA ARG A 22 4.90 -17.31 -2.23
C ARG A 22 4.52 -16.26 -3.28
N THR A 23 3.63 -16.64 -4.19
CA THR A 23 3.02 -15.67 -5.12
C THR A 23 1.89 -14.91 -4.43
N LEU A 24 1.56 -13.71 -4.91
CA LEU A 24 0.36 -13.02 -4.43
C LEU A 24 -0.92 -13.82 -4.71
N GLN A 25 -0.97 -14.56 -5.82
CA GLN A 25 -2.09 -15.44 -6.11
C GLN A 25 -2.28 -16.50 -5.02
N ASP A 26 -1.21 -17.20 -4.64
CA ASP A 26 -1.26 -18.18 -3.55
C ASP A 26 -1.79 -17.56 -2.25
N ILE A 27 -1.25 -16.40 -1.88
CA ILE A 27 -1.55 -15.76 -0.60
C ILE A 27 -3.02 -15.30 -0.55
N LEU A 28 -3.48 -14.63 -1.61
CA LEU A 28 -4.80 -14.00 -1.64
C LEU A 28 -5.94 -14.99 -1.88
N PHE A 29 -5.68 -16.12 -2.52
CA PHE A 29 -6.72 -17.06 -2.95
C PHE A 29 -6.60 -18.47 -2.35
N SER A 30 -5.56 -18.77 -1.56
CA SER A 30 -5.39 -20.11 -1.00
C SER A 30 -4.81 -20.13 0.41
N ASP A 31 -3.70 -19.44 0.67
CA ASP A 31 -2.99 -19.57 1.94
C ASP A 31 -3.79 -18.98 3.12
N PHE A 32 -4.75 -18.07 2.87
CA PHE A 32 -5.64 -17.56 3.93
C PHE A 32 -6.40 -18.67 4.67
N CYS A 33 -6.60 -19.84 4.04
CA CYS A 33 -7.23 -20.99 4.67
C CYS A 33 -6.47 -21.46 5.93
N GLU A 34 -5.15 -21.28 6.00
CA GLU A 34 -4.35 -21.61 7.19
C GLU A 34 -4.73 -20.74 8.41
N ASN A 35 -5.39 -19.60 8.21
CA ASN A 35 -5.77 -18.67 9.27
C ASN A 35 -7.28 -18.38 9.35
N ILE A 36 -8.11 -19.09 8.58
CA ILE A 36 -9.52 -18.75 8.48
C ILE A 36 -10.23 -18.76 9.85
N SER A 37 -9.87 -19.70 10.75
CA SER A 37 -10.44 -19.77 12.10
C SER A 37 -10.07 -18.55 12.95
N ASP A 38 -8.83 -18.06 12.89
CA ASP A 38 -8.41 -16.86 13.61
C ASP A 38 -9.02 -15.59 12.99
N ILE A 39 -9.19 -15.54 11.66
CA ILE A 39 -9.87 -14.42 10.97
C ILE A 39 -11.35 -14.35 11.39
N VAL A 40 -12.05 -15.48 11.43
CA VAL A 40 -13.44 -15.56 11.89
C VAL A 40 -13.53 -15.16 13.37
N ALA A 41 -12.69 -15.75 14.22
CA ALA A 41 -12.66 -15.41 15.65
C ALA A 41 -12.36 -13.91 15.89
N LEU A 42 -11.53 -13.29 15.06
CA LEU A 42 -11.23 -11.86 15.14
C LEU A 42 -12.45 -10.99 14.80
N ARG A 43 -13.28 -11.43 13.84
CA ARG A 43 -14.50 -10.74 13.39
C ARG A 43 -15.66 -10.94 14.34
N ASP A 44 -15.68 -12.04 15.09
CA ASP A 44 -16.70 -12.35 16.09
C ASP A 44 -16.44 -11.70 17.45
N LEU A 45 -15.32 -10.97 17.61
CA LEU A 45 -15.01 -10.27 18.86
C LEU A 45 -16.06 -9.21 19.19
N ASN A 46 -16.51 -9.19 20.45
CA ASN A 46 -17.35 -8.10 20.94
C ASN A 46 -16.53 -6.80 21.09
N HIS A 47 -16.87 -5.80 20.29
CA HIS A 47 -16.20 -4.49 20.27
C HIS A 47 -16.35 -3.69 21.57
N ASP A 48 -17.41 -3.96 22.34
CA ASP A 48 -17.73 -3.29 23.60
C ASP A 48 -17.10 -4.00 24.82
N ALA A 49 -16.43 -5.14 24.61
CA ALA A 49 -15.77 -5.85 25.70
C ALA A 49 -14.60 -5.02 26.27
N PRO A 50 -14.45 -4.90 27.61
CA PRO A 50 -13.37 -4.13 28.23
C PRO A 50 -11.96 -4.57 27.80
N ASP A 51 -11.80 -5.85 27.45
CA ASP A 51 -10.55 -6.46 27.03
C ASP A 51 -10.44 -6.67 25.51
N TYR A 52 -11.34 -6.08 24.70
CA TYR A 52 -11.37 -6.20 23.24
C TYR A 52 -10.00 -5.99 22.59
N GLN A 53 -9.27 -4.94 22.98
CA GLN A 53 -7.94 -4.65 22.41
C GLN A 53 -6.91 -5.73 22.73
N HIS A 54 -7.00 -6.34 23.92
CA HIS A 54 -6.14 -7.44 24.32
C HIS A 54 -6.47 -8.70 23.49
N GLN A 55 -7.74 -9.08 23.41
CA GLN A 55 -8.19 -10.22 22.61
C GLN A 55 -7.79 -10.06 21.14
N LYS A 56 -8.09 -8.89 20.54
CA LYS A 56 -7.72 -8.54 19.17
C LYS A 56 -6.22 -8.71 18.93
N ARG A 57 -5.38 -8.17 19.81
CA ARG A 57 -3.91 -8.30 19.69
C ARG A 57 -3.46 -9.76 19.79
N THR A 58 -4.02 -10.51 20.72
CA THR A 58 -3.71 -11.93 20.93
C THR A 58 -4.01 -12.76 19.70
N ILE A 59 -5.16 -12.53 19.03
CA ILE A 59 -5.50 -13.21 17.78
C ILE A 59 -4.58 -12.74 16.64
N LYS A 60 -4.40 -11.42 16.44
CA LYS A 60 -3.55 -10.90 15.36
C LYS A 60 -2.09 -11.36 15.44
N ASN A 61 -1.58 -11.67 16.63
CA ASN A 61 -0.23 -12.22 16.80
C ASN A 61 -0.06 -13.64 16.25
N ARG A 62 -1.16 -14.35 15.93
CA ARG A 62 -1.12 -15.68 15.29
C ARG A 62 -1.36 -15.63 13.78
N LEU A 63 -1.89 -14.50 13.28
CA LEU A 63 -2.18 -14.32 11.87
C LEU A 63 -0.90 -14.15 11.05
N GLN A 64 -0.86 -14.86 9.94
CA GLN A 64 0.09 -14.69 8.86
C GLN A 64 0.04 -13.28 8.32
N MET A 65 1.19 -12.86 7.81
CA MET A 65 1.31 -11.59 7.13
C MET A 65 2.12 -11.74 5.87
N HIS A 66 1.97 -10.85 4.91
CA HIS A 66 2.82 -10.84 3.72
C HIS A 66 3.31 -9.44 3.40
N THR A 67 4.45 -9.35 2.71
CA THR A 67 4.85 -8.09 2.05
C THR A 67 4.05 -7.90 0.76
N VAL A 68 4.00 -6.66 0.30
CA VAL A 68 3.39 -6.31 -1.00
C VAL A 68 4.39 -5.63 -1.91
N ALA A 69 5.19 -4.69 -1.38
CA ALA A 69 6.07 -3.85 -2.18
C ALA A 69 7.42 -4.49 -2.56
N ALA A 70 7.81 -5.58 -1.89
CA ALA A 70 9.07 -6.26 -2.16
C ALA A 70 9.06 -7.74 -1.78
N LEU A 71 9.90 -8.49 -2.49
CA LEU A 71 10.48 -9.73 -1.99
C LEU A 71 11.72 -9.38 -1.16
N LEU A 72 11.78 -9.93 0.05
CA LEU A 72 12.81 -9.64 1.03
C LEU A 72 13.66 -10.87 1.34
N THR A 73 14.91 -10.61 1.67
CA THR A 73 15.80 -11.60 2.32
C THR A 73 15.40 -11.79 3.78
N SER A 74 15.07 -10.70 4.48
CA SER A 74 14.57 -10.70 5.85
C SER A 74 13.95 -9.34 6.20
N ARG A 75 13.01 -9.32 7.16
CA ARG A 75 12.47 -8.09 7.79
C ARG A 75 13.32 -7.59 8.96
N ALA A 76 14.25 -8.39 9.47
CA ALA A 76 15.05 -8.03 10.63
C ALA A 76 15.86 -6.75 10.37
N LYS A 77 15.86 -5.82 11.35
CA LYS A 77 16.46 -4.48 11.17
C LYS A 77 17.99 -4.50 11.02
N ASN A 78 18.65 -5.55 11.49
CA ASN A 78 20.10 -5.74 11.46
C ASN A 78 20.63 -6.35 10.16
N VAL A 79 19.74 -6.78 9.25
CA VAL A 79 20.15 -7.34 7.96
C VAL A 79 20.39 -6.20 6.97
N GLN A 80 21.58 -6.17 6.37
CA GLN A 80 21.89 -5.29 5.23
C GLN A 80 21.25 -5.86 3.95
N ASP A 81 20.92 -5.01 2.98
CA ASP A 81 20.34 -5.40 1.68
C ASP A 81 19.10 -6.31 1.79
N ARG A 82 18.13 -5.84 2.58
CA ARG A 82 16.89 -6.59 2.86
C ARG A 82 16.01 -6.82 1.62
N ILE A 83 16.13 -5.99 0.60
CA ILE A 83 15.26 -6.01 -0.58
C ILE A 83 15.91 -6.85 -1.67
N LYS A 84 15.36 -8.03 -1.94
CA LYS A 84 15.81 -8.91 -3.03
C LYS A 84 15.26 -8.44 -4.37
N SER A 85 14.00 -8.02 -4.41
CA SER A 85 13.39 -7.38 -5.58
C SER A 85 12.19 -6.52 -5.18
N GLN A 86 11.94 -5.46 -5.95
CA GLN A 86 10.75 -4.61 -5.82
C GLN A 86 9.65 -5.17 -6.73
N THR A 87 8.39 -5.03 -6.30
CA THR A 87 7.25 -5.63 -7.01
C THR A 87 6.56 -4.69 -8.00
N GLY A 88 6.79 -3.37 -7.88
CA GLY A 88 5.95 -2.36 -8.54
C GLY A 88 4.53 -2.30 -7.96
N LEU A 89 4.35 -2.77 -6.72
CA LEU A 89 3.08 -2.72 -6.01
C LEU A 89 3.22 -1.94 -4.71
N THR A 90 2.13 -1.34 -4.26
CA THR A 90 1.98 -0.83 -2.91
C THR A 90 0.63 -1.25 -2.35
N GLN A 91 0.35 -0.79 -1.14
CA GLN A 91 -0.75 -1.23 -0.34
C GLN A 91 -1.38 -0.04 0.38
N ILE A 92 -2.71 -0.01 0.41
CA ILE A 92 -3.46 0.95 1.22
C ILE A 92 -4.38 0.22 2.18
N ASP A 93 -4.58 0.81 3.35
CA ASP A 93 -5.53 0.36 4.35
C ASP A 93 -6.46 1.54 4.70
N ILE A 94 -7.75 1.25 4.79
CA ILE A 94 -8.80 2.16 5.23
C ILE A 94 -9.45 1.53 6.46
N ASP A 95 -9.11 2.05 7.62
CA ASP A 95 -9.72 1.63 8.87
C ASP A 95 -11.08 2.30 9.06
N LYS A 96 -12.03 1.56 9.66
CA LYS A 96 -13.35 2.04 10.07
C LYS A 96 -14.06 2.77 8.92
N VAL A 97 -14.31 2.06 7.83
CA VAL A 97 -14.92 2.63 6.60
C VAL A 97 -16.24 3.34 6.89
N GLU A 98 -17.07 2.75 7.74
CA GLU A 98 -18.34 3.33 8.18
C GLU A 98 -18.16 4.65 8.94
N ALA A 99 -17.06 4.83 9.68
CA ALA A 99 -16.76 6.09 10.35
C ALA A 99 -16.42 7.23 9.38
N GLN A 100 -16.10 6.90 8.12
CA GLN A 100 -15.97 7.87 7.03
C GLN A 100 -17.30 8.11 6.29
N GLY A 101 -18.39 7.46 6.71
CA GLY A 101 -19.73 7.60 6.13
C GLY A 101 -19.99 6.72 4.91
N TYR A 102 -19.18 5.69 4.68
CA TYR A 102 -19.31 4.79 3.53
C TYR A 102 -19.68 3.37 3.95
N ASP A 103 -20.44 2.66 3.11
CA ASP A 103 -20.59 1.21 3.20
C ASP A 103 -19.28 0.50 2.75
N VAL A 104 -18.98 -0.64 3.36
CA VAL A 104 -17.77 -1.41 3.06
C VAL A 104 -17.74 -1.90 1.62
N GLU A 105 -18.85 -2.38 1.09
CA GLU A 105 -18.92 -2.88 -0.29
C GLU A 105 -18.91 -1.73 -1.31
N GLU A 106 -19.53 -0.59 -0.97
CA GLU A 106 -19.41 0.65 -1.77
C GLU A 106 -17.97 1.15 -1.84
N MET A 107 -17.26 1.20 -0.70
CA MET A 107 -15.85 1.56 -0.64
C MET A 107 -15.00 0.63 -1.50
N LYS A 108 -15.26 -0.69 -1.44
CA LYS A 108 -14.55 -1.66 -2.26
C LYS A 108 -14.76 -1.40 -3.76
N ARG A 109 -16.01 -1.20 -4.19
CA ARG A 109 -16.34 -0.87 -5.59
C ARG A 109 -15.70 0.45 -6.03
N PHE A 110 -15.71 1.45 -5.16
CA PHE A 110 -15.10 2.76 -5.42
C PHE A 110 -13.58 2.64 -5.61
N LEU A 111 -12.87 2.00 -4.67
CA LEU A 111 -11.43 1.75 -4.80
C LEU A 111 -11.10 0.92 -6.04
N PHE A 112 -11.95 -0.04 -6.38
CA PHE A 112 -11.77 -0.85 -7.58
C PHE A 112 -12.07 -0.09 -8.88
N SER A 113 -12.73 1.06 -8.84
CA SER A 113 -12.96 1.87 -10.05
C SER A 113 -11.68 2.46 -10.63
N PHE A 114 -10.62 2.62 -9.81
CA PHE A 114 -9.32 3.09 -10.28
C PHE A 114 -8.57 2.00 -11.06
N SER A 115 -8.06 2.31 -12.25
CA SER A 115 -7.39 1.33 -13.12
C SER A 115 -6.10 0.74 -12.52
N PHE A 116 -5.48 1.45 -11.58
CA PHE A 116 -4.30 1.01 -10.83
C PHE A 116 -4.60 0.05 -9.67
N THR A 117 -5.87 -0.18 -9.34
CA THR A 117 -6.23 -1.07 -8.25
C THR A 117 -6.22 -2.53 -8.71
N CYS A 118 -5.27 -3.31 -8.19
CA CYS A 118 -5.11 -4.72 -8.49
C CYS A 118 -6.16 -5.59 -7.76
N PHE A 119 -6.33 -5.33 -6.47
CA PHE A 119 -7.10 -6.15 -5.55
C PHE A 119 -7.71 -5.30 -4.44
N VAL A 120 -8.94 -5.61 -4.03
CA VAL A 120 -9.62 -4.97 -2.90
C VAL A 120 -10.39 -6.01 -2.09
N SER A 121 -10.27 -5.96 -0.77
CA SER A 121 -10.89 -6.91 0.14
C SER A 121 -11.09 -6.31 1.53
N LYS A 122 -11.98 -6.90 2.32
CA LYS A 122 -12.12 -6.61 3.75
C LYS A 122 -10.80 -6.86 4.49
N SER A 123 -10.49 -5.98 5.44
CA SER A 123 -9.39 -6.19 6.38
C SER A 123 -9.65 -7.42 7.26
N CYS A 124 -8.61 -7.90 7.95
CA CYS A 124 -8.71 -9.09 8.79
C CYS A 124 -9.81 -8.97 9.87
N SER A 125 -10.03 -7.77 10.45
CA SER A 125 -11.08 -7.57 11.45
C SER A 125 -12.47 -7.30 10.86
N GLY A 126 -12.61 -7.16 9.54
CA GLY A 126 -13.91 -6.95 8.88
C GLY A 126 -14.37 -5.49 8.77
N ASP A 127 -13.98 -4.62 9.71
CA ASP A 127 -14.45 -3.20 9.77
C ASP A 127 -13.76 -2.24 8.78
N GLY A 128 -12.72 -2.73 8.11
CA GLY A 128 -11.89 -1.94 7.22
C GLY A 128 -11.78 -2.59 5.84
N VAL A 129 -11.18 -1.85 4.92
CA VAL A 129 -10.86 -2.34 3.57
C VAL A 129 -9.38 -2.14 3.33
N PHE A 130 -8.77 -3.08 2.61
CA PHE A 130 -7.44 -2.88 2.06
C PHE A 130 -7.45 -3.05 0.55
N ALA A 131 -6.48 -2.42 -0.10
CA ALA A 131 -6.22 -2.65 -1.51
C ALA A 131 -4.73 -2.83 -1.81
N ILE A 132 -4.46 -3.56 -2.88
CA ILE A 132 -3.15 -3.66 -3.52
C ILE A 132 -3.20 -2.82 -4.78
N ILE A 133 -2.22 -1.94 -4.94
CA ILE A 133 -2.17 -0.91 -5.97
C ILE A 133 -0.93 -1.11 -6.82
N ALA A 134 -1.08 -1.13 -8.14
CA ALA A 134 0.04 -1.10 -9.07
C ALA A 134 0.61 0.32 -9.14
N ILE A 135 1.93 0.42 -9.03
CA ILE A 135 2.70 1.66 -9.16
C ILE A 135 3.79 1.45 -10.21
N ASP A 136 4.20 2.53 -10.89
CA ASP A 136 5.29 2.43 -11.84
C ASP A 136 6.59 1.99 -11.12
N ALA A 137 7.24 0.93 -11.62
CA ALA A 137 8.43 0.35 -11.00
C ALA A 137 9.64 1.32 -10.99
N GLY A 138 9.59 2.39 -11.79
CA GLY A 138 10.59 3.46 -11.77
C GLY A 138 10.36 4.54 -10.69
N ASP A 139 9.28 4.46 -9.92
CA ASP A 139 8.91 5.48 -8.95
C ASP A 139 9.36 5.12 -7.52
N ASN A 140 9.76 6.13 -6.75
CA ASN A 140 10.06 5.97 -5.34
C ASN A 140 8.78 5.62 -4.57
N LEU A 141 8.74 4.47 -3.90
CA LEU A 141 7.56 3.97 -3.16
C LEU A 141 6.92 5.04 -2.24
N LYS A 142 7.72 5.87 -1.56
CA LYS A 142 7.20 6.94 -0.69
C LYS A 142 6.53 8.05 -1.48
N GLU A 143 7.11 8.43 -2.62
CA GLU A 143 6.51 9.43 -3.51
C GLU A 143 5.24 8.90 -4.16
N ALA A 144 5.24 7.62 -4.56
CA ALA A 144 4.06 6.94 -5.10
C ALA A 144 2.93 6.91 -4.07
N MET A 145 3.25 6.55 -2.82
CA MET A 145 2.27 6.53 -1.72
C MET A 145 1.73 7.93 -1.40
N LYS A 146 2.60 8.96 -1.42
CA LYS A 146 2.16 10.35 -1.27
C LYS A 146 1.20 10.76 -2.39
N HIS A 147 1.57 10.49 -3.64
CA HIS A 147 0.74 10.82 -4.79
C HIS A 147 -0.62 10.09 -4.76
N LEU A 148 -0.61 8.81 -4.41
CA LEU A 148 -1.82 8.01 -4.23
C LEU A 148 -2.74 8.59 -3.15
N SER A 149 -2.17 8.99 -2.01
CA SER A 149 -2.92 9.65 -0.94
C SER A 149 -3.58 10.95 -1.43
N GLU A 150 -2.85 11.78 -2.19
CA GLU A 150 -3.41 13.00 -2.79
C GLU A 150 -4.54 12.71 -3.80
N VAL A 151 -4.41 11.64 -4.60
CA VAL A 151 -5.44 11.21 -5.56
C VAL A 151 -6.72 10.78 -4.83
N LEU A 152 -6.58 9.95 -3.79
CA LEU A 152 -7.71 9.44 -3.02
C LEU A 152 -8.37 10.53 -2.17
N GLN A 153 -7.60 11.43 -1.56
CA GLN A 153 -8.13 12.56 -0.80
C GLN A 153 -8.96 13.52 -1.67
N LYS A 154 -8.52 13.78 -2.91
CA LYS A 154 -9.33 14.57 -3.87
C LYS A 154 -10.66 13.91 -4.22
N ALA A 155 -10.73 12.59 -4.03
CA ALA A 155 -11.93 11.80 -4.23
C ALA A 155 -12.71 11.57 -2.92
N GLY A 156 -12.35 12.25 -1.83
CA GLY A 156 -13.05 12.20 -0.53
C GLY A 156 -12.64 11.04 0.39
N ILE A 157 -11.55 10.33 0.06
CA ILE A 157 -11.10 9.14 0.81
C ILE A 157 -9.81 9.42 1.56
N PHE A 158 -9.81 9.07 2.85
CA PHE A 158 -8.63 9.18 3.72
C PHE A 158 -8.10 7.78 4.06
N ILE A 159 -6.84 7.55 3.72
CA ILE A 159 -6.13 6.29 3.95
C ILE A 159 -5.17 6.41 5.13
N ASP A 160 -4.85 5.29 5.79
CA ASP A 160 -3.73 5.25 6.75
C ASP A 160 -2.40 5.42 6.00
N THR A 161 -1.69 6.51 6.29
CA THR A 161 -0.40 6.83 5.66
C THR A 161 0.80 6.18 6.36
N SER A 162 0.57 5.44 7.47
CA SER A 162 1.61 4.73 8.20
C SER A 162 2.08 3.45 7.50
N LYS A 163 1.33 2.96 6.50
CA LYS A 163 1.56 1.73 5.74
C LYS A 163 1.70 2.01 4.25
N GLY A 164 2.41 1.13 3.54
CA GLY A 164 2.56 1.18 2.08
C GLY A 164 3.70 2.09 1.60
N GLY A 165 4.28 2.90 2.49
CA GLY A 165 5.44 3.74 2.20
C GLY A 165 6.79 3.03 2.36
N ASN A 166 6.84 1.81 2.92
CA ASN A 166 8.08 1.07 3.12
C ASN A 166 8.02 -0.33 2.50
N TYR A 167 9.14 -0.77 1.90
CA TYR A 167 9.26 -2.11 1.30
C TYR A 167 9.10 -3.27 2.30
N THR A 168 9.29 -3.01 3.59
CA THR A 168 9.12 -3.99 4.67
C THR A 168 7.73 -3.96 5.30
N ASP A 169 6.85 -3.07 4.84
CA ASP A 169 5.48 -3.04 5.36
C ASP A 169 4.78 -4.34 4.99
N CYS A 170 4.07 -4.88 5.97
CA CYS A 170 3.31 -6.10 5.82
C CYS A 170 1.83 -5.85 6.00
N ARG A 171 1.05 -6.78 5.49
CA ARG A 171 -0.37 -6.89 5.71
C ARG A 171 -0.71 -8.25 6.29
N PHE A 172 -1.66 -8.27 7.23
CA PHE A 172 -2.28 -9.50 7.70
C PHE A 172 -3.08 -10.15 6.58
N VAL A 173 -2.89 -11.46 6.42
CA VAL A 173 -3.74 -12.25 5.52
C VAL A 173 -5.20 -12.13 6.01
N SER A 174 -6.11 -12.00 5.06
CA SER A 174 -7.54 -11.78 5.29
C SER A 174 -8.35 -12.63 4.32
N TYR A 175 -9.65 -12.71 4.56
CA TYR A 175 -10.61 -13.40 3.71
C TYR A 175 -11.83 -12.53 3.45
N ASP A 176 -12.33 -12.54 2.22
CA ASP A 176 -13.55 -11.85 1.82
C ASP A 176 -14.19 -12.59 0.66
N ALA A 177 -15.39 -13.14 0.86
CA ALA A 177 -16.11 -13.86 -0.19
C ALA A 177 -16.43 -12.96 -1.41
N ASN A 178 -16.48 -11.64 -1.21
CA ASN A 178 -16.81 -10.65 -2.23
C ASN A 178 -15.58 -9.84 -2.66
N MET A 179 -14.37 -10.39 -2.58
CA MET A 179 -13.17 -9.65 -3.02
C MET A 179 -13.29 -9.21 -4.49
N LEU A 180 -12.65 -8.09 -4.82
CA LEU A 180 -12.56 -7.58 -6.19
C LEU A 180 -11.12 -7.64 -6.65
N TYR A 181 -10.87 -8.13 -7.87
CA TYR A 181 -9.53 -8.14 -8.45
C TYR A 181 -9.57 -8.05 -9.97
N ARG A 182 -8.47 -7.56 -10.56
CA ARG A 182 -8.23 -7.56 -12.02
C ARG A 182 -6.82 -8.04 -12.29
N GLU A 183 -6.61 -8.76 -13.37
CA GLU A 183 -5.26 -9.19 -13.77
C GLU A 183 -4.48 -8.03 -14.42
N ASP A 184 -5.17 -7.22 -15.22
CA ASP A 184 -4.58 -6.13 -16.00
C ASP A 184 -4.75 -4.76 -15.34
N ALA A 185 -4.07 -4.55 -14.21
CA ALA A 185 -3.99 -3.23 -13.59
C ALA A 185 -3.01 -2.31 -14.37
N GLU A 186 -3.40 -1.04 -14.50
CA GLU A 186 -2.57 0.00 -15.10
C GLU A 186 -1.80 0.74 -14.00
N PRO A 187 -0.45 0.66 -13.95
CA PRO A 187 0.31 1.27 -12.87
C PRO A 187 0.03 2.78 -12.71
N LEU A 188 -0.17 3.22 -11.47
CA LEU A 188 -0.25 4.65 -11.14
C LEU A 188 1.08 5.31 -11.52
N LYS A 189 1.00 6.30 -12.40
CA LYS A 189 2.15 7.11 -12.82
C LYS A 189 2.23 8.36 -11.96
N ILE A 190 3.37 8.60 -11.30
CA ILE A 190 3.59 9.85 -10.60
C ILE A 190 3.67 11.00 -11.63
N ARG A 191 2.89 12.06 -11.41
CA ARG A 191 3.03 13.31 -12.16
C ARG A 191 4.37 13.97 -11.81
N ARG A 192 5.39 13.72 -12.63
CA ARG A 192 6.66 14.46 -12.56
C ARG A 192 6.43 15.86 -13.12
N ASN A 193 6.37 16.87 -12.25
CA ASN A 193 6.43 18.25 -12.72
C ASN A 193 7.75 18.42 -13.48
N LYS A 194 7.68 18.78 -14.77
CA LYS A 194 8.89 19.15 -15.51
C LYS A 194 9.57 20.28 -14.73
N PRO A 195 10.90 20.22 -14.51
CA PRO A 195 11.59 21.33 -13.88
C PRO A 195 11.27 22.59 -14.69
N VAL A 196 10.73 23.61 -14.00
CA VAL A 196 10.58 24.93 -14.61
C VAL A 196 11.98 25.35 -15.01
N LYS A 197 12.25 25.40 -16.32
CA LYS A 197 13.48 26.00 -16.81
C LYS A 197 13.45 27.45 -16.33
N ASN A 198 14.23 27.78 -15.29
CA ASN A 198 14.49 29.16 -14.96
C ASN A 198 15.01 29.81 -16.24
N LYS A 199 14.23 30.73 -16.82
CA LYS A 199 14.73 31.55 -17.92
C LYS A 199 16.00 32.21 -17.42
N ALA A 200 17.12 31.98 -18.10
CA ALA A 200 18.35 32.69 -17.80
C ALA A 200 18.04 34.19 -17.82
N VAL A 201 18.20 34.83 -16.66
CA VAL A 201 18.16 36.29 -16.57
C VAL A 201 19.45 36.75 -17.24
N TYR A 202 19.36 37.15 -18.50
CA TYR A 202 20.47 37.84 -19.15
C TYR A 202 20.62 39.19 -18.46
N ASN A 203 21.65 39.33 -17.62
CA ASN A 203 22.11 40.63 -17.15
C ASN A 203 22.61 41.40 -18.38
N THR A 204 21.74 42.21 -18.98
CA THR A 204 22.16 43.24 -19.92
C THR A 204 22.85 44.34 -19.12
N ASN A 205 24.17 44.21 -18.96
CA ASN A 205 25.02 45.32 -18.57
C ASN A 205 24.94 46.37 -19.68
N PHE A 206 24.08 47.37 -19.50
CA PHE A 206 24.15 48.61 -20.26
C PHE A 206 25.47 49.31 -19.88
N LYS A 207 26.49 49.16 -20.72
CA LYS A 207 27.62 50.11 -20.73
C LYS A 207 27.08 51.45 -21.22
N THR A 208 26.89 52.39 -20.30
CA THR A 208 26.76 53.79 -20.64
C THR A 208 28.10 54.26 -21.19
N ASN A 209 28.20 54.38 -22.51
CA ASN A 209 29.30 55.10 -23.16
C ASN A 209 29.15 56.58 -22.79
N GLY A 210 29.94 57.02 -21.82
CA GLY A 210 30.20 58.44 -21.60
C GLY A 210 31.06 58.97 -22.73
N ASN A 211 30.43 59.47 -23.78
CA ASN A 211 31.03 60.40 -24.72
C ASN A 211 30.39 61.77 -24.50
N ASN A 212 31.19 62.73 -24.04
CA ASN A 212 31.14 64.10 -24.54
C ASN A 212 32.52 64.74 -24.31
N ALA A 213 33.25 64.86 -25.41
CA ALA A 213 34.32 65.83 -25.65
C ALA A 213 33.71 67.25 -25.82
N PRO A 214 34.47 68.32 -26.10
CA PRO A 214 35.92 68.55 -26.01
C PRO A 214 36.32 69.59 -24.94
#